data_AF-A0A925TIS3-F1
#
_entry.id   AF-A0A925TIS3-F1
#
_cell.length_a   1.000
_cell.length_b   1.000
_cell.length_c   1.000
_cell.angle_alpha   90.00
_cell.angle_beta   90.00
_cell.angle_gamma   90.00
#
_symmetry.space_group_name_H-M   'P 1'
#
loop_
_entity.id
_entity.type
_entity.pdbx_description
1 polymer ?
#
loop_
_entity_poly.entity_id
_entity_poly.type
_entity_poly.pdbx_seq_one_letter_code
_entity_poly.pdbx_strand_id
1 'polypeptide(L)'
;ETVHGHAATAHALQVATGGTKSATAHAAATAIPETPAAPGAWAWGDAHRAQFADFIHAVRTDGTPLVDGVAGRAAVALINAVYESARTGRVITLAE
;
A
#
# COMPACT_ATOMS: atom_id res chain seq x y z
N GLU A 1 -10.12 -4.65 25.81
CA GLU A 1 -10.24 -3.18 25.88
C GLU A 1 -10.33 -2.65 24.46
N THR A 2 -11.33 -1.82 24.16
CA THR A 2 -11.57 -1.31 22.80
C THR A 2 -10.86 0.03 22.65
N VAL A 3 -9.88 0.12 21.75
CA VAL A 3 -9.15 1.36 21.47
C VAL A 3 -9.97 2.23 20.52
N HIS A 4 -10.33 3.44 20.94
CA HIS A 4 -11.00 4.44 20.09
C HIS A 4 -9.96 5.44 19.56
N GLY A 5 -9.73 5.45 18.24
CA GLY A 5 -8.92 6.46 17.56
C GLY A 5 -9.78 7.64 17.07
N HIS A 6 -9.18 8.83 16.94
CA HIS A 6 -9.83 9.98 16.31
C HIS A 6 -10.34 9.61 14.91
N ALA A 7 -11.47 10.23 14.50
CA ALA A 7 -12.23 9.92 13.30
C ALA A 7 -11.36 9.42 12.15
N ALA A 8 -11.54 8.15 11.78
CA ALA A 8 -10.90 7.59 10.61
C ALA A 8 -11.20 8.50 9.42
N THR A 9 -10.17 8.92 8.70
CA THR A 9 -10.35 9.73 7.48
C THR A 9 -11.27 8.96 6.52
N ALA A 10 -12.01 9.67 5.66
CA ALA A 10 -12.90 9.01 4.69
C ALA A 10 -12.17 7.91 3.89
N HIS A 11 -10.89 8.14 3.59
CA HIS A 11 -10.01 7.17 2.95
C HIS A 11 -9.71 5.94 3.82
N ALA A 12 -9.50 6.10 5.13
CA ALA A 12 -9.29 4.98 6.06
C ALA A 12 -10.56 4.12 6.24
N LEU A 13 -11.75 4.73 6.23
CA LEU A 13 -13.03 4.01 6.24
C LEU A 13 -13.24 3.20 4.94
N GLN A 14 -12.83 3.76 3.80
CA GLN A 14 -12.86 3.06 2.51
C GLN A 14 -11.92 1.85 2.47
N VAL A 15 -10.74 1.93 3.11
CA VAL A 15 -9.82 0.80 3.26
C VAL A 15 -10.39 -0.27 4.21
N ALA A 16 -11.00 0.13 5.32
CA ALA A 16 -11.53 -0.77 6.34
C ALA A 16 -12.78 -1.57 5.89
N THR A 17 -13.51 -1.08 4.89
CA THR A 17 -14.73 -1.75 4.37
C THR A 17 -14.47 -2.92 3.42
N GLY A 18 -13.20 -3.29 3.20
CA GLY A 18 -12.82 -4.57 2.62
C GLY A 18 -12.20 -4.45 1.23
N GLY A 19 -10.89 -4.73 1.15
CA GLY A 19 -10.05 -4.56 -0.02
C GLY A 19 -10.60 -5.15 -1.33
N THR A 20 -11.32 -6.28 -1.31
CA THR A 20 -11.88 -6.89 -2.53
C THR A 20 -13.21 -6.29 -2.98
N LYS A 21 -14.08 -5.87 -2.05
CA LYS A 21 -15.37 -5.22 -2.37
C LYS A 21 -15.17 -3.78 -2.86
N SER A 22 -14.25 -3.05 -2.25
CA SER A 22 -13.88 -1.70 -2.72
C SER A 22 -13.20 -1.77 -4.09
N ALA A 23 -12.35 -2.78 -4.33
CA ALA A 23 -11.71 -2.97 -5.62
C ALA A 23 -12.68 -3.29 -6.76
N THR A 24 -13.65 -4.18 -6.52
CA THR A 24 -14.64 -4.53 -7.55
C THR A 24 -15.63 -3.39 -7.82
N ALA A 25 -16.06 -2.66 -6.78
CA ALA A 25 -16.93 -1.49 -6.93
C ALA A 25 -16.25 -0.34 -7.71
N HIS A 26 -14.97 -0.05 -7.44
CA HIS A 26 -14.23 0.99 -8.17
C HIS A 26 -13.80 0.55 -9.57
N ALA A 27 -13.42 -0.72 -9.77
CA ALA A 27 -13.08 -1.24 -11.10
C ALA A 27 -14.28 -1.22 -12.06
N ALA A 28 -15.50 -1.39 -11.56
CA ALA A 28 -16.73 -1.36 -12.37
C ALA A 28 -17.26 0.06 -12.60
N ALA A 29 -16.96 1.02 -11.72
CA ALA A 29 -17.57 2.34 -11.73
C ALA A 29 -16.75 3.45 -12.41
N THR A 30 -15.46 3.23 -12.69
CA THR A 30 -14.61 4.30 -13.25
C THR A 30 -13.64 3.72 -14.27
N ALA A 31 -13.78 4.13 -15.53
CA ALA A 31 -12.77 3.87 -16.54
C ALA A 31 -11.43 4.41 -16.03
N ILE A 32 -10.36 3.62 -16.18
CA ILE A 32 -9.02 4.04 -15.74
C ILE A 32 -8.71 5.38 -16.43
N PRO A 33 -8.51 6.48 -15.69
CA PRO A 33 -8.18 7.75 -16.30
C PRO A 33 -6.87 7.61 -17.09
N GLU A 34 -6.88 8.03 -18.35
CA GLU A 34 -5.67 8.03 -19.19
C GLU A 34 -4.57 8.93 -18.60
N THR A 35 -4.99 9.97 -17.88
CA THR A 35 -4.11 10.95 -17.25
C THR A 35 -4.00 10.66 -15.74
N PRO A 36 -2.77 10.53 -15.19
CA PRO A 36 -2.55 10.45 -13.75
C PRO A 36 -3.16 11.63 -13.00
N ALA A 37 -3.67 11.38 -11.79
CA ALA A 37 -4.06 12.46 -10.90
C ALA A 37 -2.88 13.39 -10.57
N ALA A 38 -3.16 14.68 -10.42
CA ALA A 38 -2.16 15.67 -10.01
C ALA A 38 -1.56 15.31 -8.63
N PRO A 39 -0.31 15.73 -8.33
CA PRO A 39 0.27 15.55 -7.01
C PRO A 39 -0.66 16.09 -5.92
N GLY A 40 -1.02 15.26 -4.93
CA GLY A 40 -1.98 15.61 -3.88
C GLY A 40 -3.46 15.29 -4.18
N ALA A 41 -3.81 14.87 -5.40
CA ALA A 41 -5.17 14.52 -5.81
C ALA A 41 -5.38 13.00 -6.05
N TRP A 42 -4.59 12.16 -5.38
CA TRP A 42 -4.54 10.72 -5.66
C TRP A 42 -5.88 10.06 -5.34
N ALA A 43 -6.46 9.36 -6.32
CA ALA A 43 -7.65 8.54 -6.11
C ALA A 43 -7.27 7.12 -5.70
N TRP A 44 -8.25 6.38 -5.18
CA TRP A 44 -8.07 4.96 -4.87
C TRP A 44 -7.63 4.20 -6.13
N GLY A 45 -6.54 3.43 -6.01
CA GLY A 45 -5.96 2.67 -7.13
C GLY A 45 -4.83 3.38 -7.89
N ASP A 46 -4.72 4.71 -7.82
CA ASP A 46 -3.67 5.45 -8.55
C ASP A 46 -2.26 5.04 -8.13
N ALA A 47 -2.05 4.77 -6.84
CA ALA A 47 -0.77 4.32 -6.33
C ALA A 47 -0.34 2.97 -6.92
N HIS A 48 -1.28 2.02 -7.03
CA HIS A 48 -1.00 0.73 -7.66
C HIS A 48 -0.69 0.90 -9.15
N ARG A 49 -1.43 1.76 -9.86
CA ARG A 49 -1.16 2.05 -11.27
C ARG A 49 0.24 2.65 -11.46
N ALA A 50 0.64 3.60 -10.62
CA ALA A 50 1.97 4.18 -10.65
C ALA A 50 3.07 3.14 -10.39
N GLN A 51 2.86 2.24 -9.42
CA GLN A 51 3.79 1.16 -9.11
C GLN A 51 3.95 0.18 -10.28
N PHE A 52 2.86 -0.19 -10.97
CA PHE A 52 2.96 -1.04 -12.16
C PHE A 52 3.64 -0.32 -13.33
N ALA A 53 3.37 0.97 -13.54
CA ALA A 53 4.01 1.75 -14.59
C ALA A 53 5.53 1.82 -14.41
N ASP A 54 5.99 2.05 -13.17
CA ASP A 54 7.40 2.04 -12.79
C ASP A 54 8.05 0.66 -13.04
N PHE A 55 7.41 -0.42 -12.59
CA PHE A 55 7.91 -1.78 -12.80
C PHE A 55 8.01 -2.14 -14.30
N ILE A 56 6.97 -1.83 -15.09
CA ILE A 56 6.98 -2.06 -16.54
C ILE A 56 8.09 -1.26 -17.21
N HIS A 57 8.30 0.00 -16.79
CA HIS A 57 9.38 0.83 -17.30
C HIS A 57 10.74 0.18 -17.01
N ALA A 58 11.01 -0.20 -15.77
CA ALA A 58 12.24 -0.86 -15.34
C ALA A 58 12.53 -2.12 -16.16
N VAL A 59 11.52 -2.98 -16.40
CA VAL A 59 11.68 -4.18 -17.25
C VAL A 59 12.04 -3.81 -18.70
N ARG A 60 11.41 -2.78 -19.27
CA ARG A 60 11.64 -2.37 -20.67
C ARG A 60 13.00 -1.69 -20.88
N THR A 61 13.54 -1.06 -19.85
CA THR A 61 14.80 -0.31 -19.91
C THR A 61 15.97 -1.06 -19.27
N ASP A 62 15.77 -2.30 -18.83
CA ASP A 62 16.74 -3.08 -18.06
C ASP A 62 17.26 -2.32 -16.82
N GLY A 63 16.34 -1.61 -16.16
CA GLY A 63 16.59 -0.79 -14.97
C GLY A 63 16.08 -1.42 -13.67
N THR A 64 16.36 -0.74 -12.56
CA THR A 64 15.84 -1.10 -11.24
C THR A 64 14.54 -0.35 -10.97
N PRO A 65 13.46 -1.01 -10.56
CA PRO A 65 12.23 -0.31 -10.15
C PRO A 65 12.48 0.53 -8.90
N LEU A 66 11.62 1.53 -8.67
CA LEU A 66 11.70 2.42 -7.50
C LEU A 66 11.70 1.66 -6.17
N VAL A 67 10.99 0.54 -6.11
CA VAL A 67 10.99 -0.39 -4.96
C VAL A 67 11.39 -1.77 -5.47
N ASP A 68 12.63 -2.16 -5.21
CA ASP A 68 13.14 -3.48 -5.56
C ASP A 68 12.79 -4.54 -4.50
N GLY A 69 13.27 -5.78 -4.71
CA GLY A 69 13.00 -6.89 -3.79
C GLY A 69 13.62 -6.70 -2.40
N VAL A 70 14.75 -6.01 -2.29
CA VAL A 70 15.45 -5.77 -1.02
C VAL A 70 14.69 -4.71 -0.22
N ALA A 71 14.35 -3.59 -0.85
CA ALA A 71 13.51 -2.55 -0.25
C ALA A 71 12.11 -3.09 0.11
N GLY A 72 11.51 -3.91 -0.77
CA GLY A 72 10.21 -4.52 -0.52
C GLY A 72 10.18 -5.46 0.71
N ARG A 73 11.30 -6.11 1.03
CA ARG A 73 11.43 -6.99 2.21
C ARG A 73 11.23 -6.22 3.53
N ALA A 74 11.57 -4.94 3.60
CA ALA A 74 11.48 -4.15 4.83
C ALA A 74 10.04 -4.11 5.39
N ALA A 75 9.03 -3.99 4.52
CA ALA A 75 7.63 -4.00 4.92
C ALA A 75 7.23 -5.34 5.57
N VAL A 76 7.66 -6.46 5.00
CA VAL A 76 7.39 -7.80 5.54
C VAL A 76 8.11 -8.01 6.87
N ALA A 77 9.37 -7.58 6.96
CA ALA A 77 10.15 -7.66 8.19
C ALA A 77 9.49 -6.90 9.34
N LEU A 78 8.96 -5.70 9.05
CA LEU A 78 8.21 -4.91 10.03
C LEU A 78 6.96 -5.63 10.52
N ILE A 79 6.14 -6.16 9.63
CA ILE A 79 4.91 -6.88 10.02
C ILE A 79 5.23 -8.12 10.87
N ASN A 80 6.27 -8.86 10.51
CA ASN A 80 6.73 -10.00 11.31
C ASN A 80 7.20 -9.56 12.71
N ALA A 81 7.97 -8.47 12.82
CA ALA A 81 8.40 -7.93 14.11
C ALA A 81 7.23 -7.45 14.98
N VAL A 82 6.17 -6.89 14.39
CA VAL A 82 4.94 -6.53 15.12
C VAL A 82 4.29 -7.78 15.71
N TYR A 83 4.16 -8.86 14.93
CA TYR A 83 3.60 -10.12 15.43
C TYR A 83 4.49 -10.77 16.50
N GLU A 84 5.81 -10.72 16.34
CA GLU A 84 6.75 -11.23 17.34
C GLU A 84 6.68 -10.43 18.64
N SER A 85 6.62 -9.10 18.55
CA SER A 85 6.44 -8.21 19.70
C SER A 85 5.15 -8.55 20.44
N ALA A 86 4.03 -8.68 19.74
CA ALA A 86 2.75 -9.04 20.34
C ALA A 86 2.78 -10.40 21.05
N ARG A 87 3.44 -11.40 20.46
CA ARG A 87 3.57 -12.74 21.05
C ARG A 87 4.48 -12.78 22.28
N THR A 88 5.51 -11.93 22.31
CA THR A 88 6.58 -12.01 23.32
C THR A 88 6.55 -10.90 24.37
N GLY A 89 5.80 -9.83 24.14
CA GLY A 89 5.77 -8.64 25.00
C GLY A 89 7.08 -7.85 24.97
N ARG A 90 7.94 -8.02 23.96
CA ARG A 90 9.27 -7.39 23.87
C ARG A 90 9.41 -6.50 22.65
N VAL A 91 10.24 -5.47 22.77
CA VAL A 91 10.65 -4.64 21.62
C VAL A 91 11.51 -5.48 20.68
N ILE A 92 11.18 -5.45 19.38
CA ILE A 92 11.93 -6.13 18.32
C ILE A 92 12.65 -5.07 17.48
N THR A 93 13.97 -5.19 17.40
CA THR A 93 14.81 -4.32 16.56
C THR A 93 15.00 -4.97 15.19
N LEU A 94 14.70 -4.23 14.13
CA LEU A 94 14.97 -4.68 12.77
C LEU A 94 16.43 -4.37 12.41
N ALA A 95 17.11 -5.34 11.80
CA ALA A 95 18.39 -5.09 11.15
C ALA A 95 18.16 -4.29 9.85
N GLU A 96 19.13 -3.44 9.50
CA GLU A 96 19.17 -2.77 8.18
C GLU A 96 19.26 -3.78 7.03
#